data_AF-M6GEV1-F1
#
_entry.id   AF-M6GEV1-F1
#
_cell.length_a   1.000
_cell.length_b   1.000
_cell.length_c   1.000
_cell.angle_alpha   90.00
_cell.angle_beta   90.00
_cell.angle_gamma   90.00
#
_symmetry.space_group_name_H-M   'P 1'
#
loop_
_entity.id
_entity.type
_entity.pdbx_description
1 polymer ?
#
loop_
_entity_poly.entity_id
_entity_poly.type
_entity_poly.pdbx_seq_one_letter_code
_entity_poly.pdbx_strand_id
1 'polypeptide(L)'
;MNGIYVLKLPKIPSKTRYKSIVAEGSGEYEIKGKIYLGKTLDDWTLDSDFTIYSYNGENVLNEIKFNSDDEKFVRIEISQNASNIKLEFTKVLYESVSEKMEFKKTVEKSDLESGFNSDTRSSVFYFRNPMKVPIHRAMLFIKENKFERKVNVFFKNSSKEFELLEEGTIFHKQNGSSEINLVFSKPISSELKIEIFDGDDDPLTLEKMEVFILQEEIIFPLKLENDSESIQNLRIYYGNPYAFYPEFDFEKTFSDSIHLNEAIIQKESENENFGYSIGEPPVSTWIIRGFFFSV
;
A
#
# COMPACT_ATOMS: atom_id res chain seq x y z
N MET A 1 -15.32 -14.84 41.14
CA MET A 1 -15.93 -14.29 39.90
C MET A 1 -14.84 -14.34 38.85
N ASN A 2 -15.14 -14.81 37.64
CA ASN A 2 -14.16 -14.74 36.54
C ASN A 2 -13.90 -13.26 36.22
N GLY A 3 -12.62 -12.87 36.16
CA GLY A 3 -12.24 -11.52 35.75
C GLY A 3 -12.49 -11.37 34.26
N ILE A 4 -13.35 -10.43 33.88
CA ILE A 4 -13.61 -10.08 32.48
C ILE A 4 -13.16 -8.63 32.28
N TYR A 5 -12.28 -8.43 31.31
CA TYR A 5 -11.81 -7.11 30.91
C TYR A 5 -12.18 -6.89 29.45
N VAL A 6 -12.75 -5.73 29.15
CA VAL A 6 -13.06 -5.30 27.78
C VAL A 6 -12.30 -4.02 27.52
N LEU A 7 -11.39 -4.07 26.55
CA LEU A 7 -10.47 -2.99 26.22
C LEU A 7 -10.75 -2.51 24.80
N LYS A 8 -10.80 -1.20 24.62
CA LYS A 8 -10.75 -0.58 23.29
C LYS A 8 -9.29 -0.42 22.91
N LEU A 9 -8.90 -0.95 21.76
CA LEU A 9 -7.54 -0.82 21.26
C LEU A 9 -7.27 0.62 20.76
N PRO A 10 -6.09 1.18 21.05
CA PRO A 10 -5.71 2.52 20.62
C PRO A 10 -5.43 2.53 19.12
N LYS A 11 -5.79 3.60 18.40
CA LYS A 11 -5.48 3.71 16.96
C LYS A 11 -3.99 3.50 16.71
N ILE A 12 -3.64 2.49 15.92
CA ILE A 12 -2.26 2.17 15.55
C ILE A 12 -1.79 2.94 14.31
N PRO A 13 -0.45 3.07 14.13
CA PRO A 13 0.11 3.59 12.89
C PRO A 13 -0.37 2.80 11.68
N SER A 14 -0.33 3.45 10.51
CA SER A 14 -0.59 2.74 9.26
C SER A 14 0.46 1.62 9.09
N LYS A 15 0.11 0.53 8.37
CA LYS A 15 1.02 -0.62 8.11
C LYS A 15 1.46 -1.42 9.33
N THR A 16 0.71 -1.30 10.42
CA THR A 16 0.96 -2.11 11.61
C THR A 16 -0.28 -2.91 11.93
N ARG A 17 -0.08 -4.05 12.59
CA ARG A 17 -1.16 -4.82 13.21
C ARG A 17 -0.84 -5.04 14.68
N TYR A 18 -1.87 -5.19 15.50
CA TYR A 18 -1.64 -5.51 16.91
C TYR A 18 -1.04 -6.90 17.03
N LYS A 19 -0.10 -7.01 17.98
CA LYS A 19 0.67 -8.22 18.25
C LYS A 19 0.39 -8.77 19.64
N SER A 20 0.38 -7.89 20.64
CA SER A 20 0.19 -8.29 22.03
C SER A 20 -0.27 -7.13 22.91
N ILE A 21 -0.83 -7.45 24.06
CA ILE A 21 -1.12 -6.52 25.16
C ILE A 21 -0.25 -6.93 26.34
N VAL A 22 0.37 -5.93 26.97
CA VAL A 22 1.12 -6.13 28.22
C VAL A 22 0.15 -5.98 29.40
N ALA A 23 0.11 -6.99 30.26
CA ALA A 23 -0.73 -7.04 31.44
C ALA A 23 0.11 -7.28 32.70
N GLU A 24 0.01 -6.39 33.68
CA GLU A 24 0.78 -6.45 34.92
C GLU A 24 -0.15 -6.65 36.12
N GLY A 25 0.21 -7.55 37.03
CA GLY A 25 -0.47 -7.77 38.30
C GLY A 25 0.45 -7.44 39.48
N SER A 26 -0.14 -7.07 40.61
CA SER A 26 0.61 -6.85 41.85
C SER A 26 1.11 -8.16 42.46
N GLY A 27 2.39 -8.23 42.81
CA GLY A 27 2.99 -9.42 43.44
C GLY A 27 3.27 -10.54 42.45
N GLU A 28 3.41 -11.77 42.96
CA GLU A 28 3.59 -12.95 42.13
C GLU A 28 2.25 -13.48 41.61
N TYR A 29 2.21 -13.88 40.35
CA TYR A 29 0.99 -14.36 39.73
C TYR A 29 1.26 -15.37 38.60
N GLU A 30 0.28 -16.25 38.37
CA GLU A 30 0.12 -17.03 37.15
C GLU A 30 -1.36 -16.98 36.78
N ILE A 31 -1.66 -16.48 35.60
CA ILE A 31 -3.04 -16.24 35.14
C ILE A 31 -3.20 -16.90 33.79
N LYS A 32 -4.28 -17.70 33.68
CA LYS A 32 -4.70 -18.37 32.45
C LYS A 32 -6.04 -17.83 32.02
N GLY A 33 -6.23 -17.67 30.72
CA GLY A 33 -7.44 -17.08 30.19
C GLY A 33 -7.61 -17.27 28.71
N LYS A 34 -8.64 -16.63 28.18
CA LYS A 34 -8.98 -16.58 26.77
C LYS A 34 -9.02 -15.14 26.30
N ILE A 35 -8.57 -14.92 25.08
CA ILE A 35 -8.66 -13.62 24.41
C ILE A 35 -9.63 -13.72 23.24
N TYR A 36 -10.51 -12.74 23.16
CA TYR A 36 -11.50 -12.57 22.11
C TYR A 36 -11.29 -11.23 21.45
N LEU A 37 -11.44 -11.17 20.13
CA LEU A 37 -11.31 -9.96 19.33
C LEU A 37 -12.68 -9.57 18.76
N GLY A 38 -12.90 -8.26 18.62
CA GLY A 38 -14.17 -7.74 18.12
C GLY A 38 -14.04 -6.44 17.34
N LYS A 39 -14.78 -6.32 16.25
CA LYS A 39 -14.91 -5.05 15.49
C LYS A 39 -15.85 -4.07 16.18
N THR A 40 -16.82 -4.60 16.92
CA THR A 40 -17.81 -3.88 17.73
C THR A 40 -17.92 -4.51 19.12
N LEU A 41 -18.68 -3.91 20.04
CA LEU A 41 -18.87 -4.46 21.40
C LEU A 41 -19.76 -5.71 21.45
N ASP A 42 -20.48 -6.01 20.36
CA ASP A 42 -21.45 -7.10 20.29
C ASP A 42 -20.95 -8.29 19.45
N ASP A 43 -19.77 -8.16 18.84
CA ASP A 43 -19.17 -9.13 17.93
C ASP A 43 -17.84 -9.63 18.50
N TRP A 44 -17.81 -10.88 18.97
CA TRP A 44 -16.65 -11.46 19.64
C TRP A 44 -16.27 -12.79 18.99
N THR A 45 -15.05 -12.87 18.48
CA THR A 45 -14.44 -14.09 17.97
C THR A 45 -13.31 -14.51 18.91
N LEU A 46 -13.26 -15.79 19.28
CA LEU A 46 -12.15 -16.34 20.06
C LEU A 46 -10.88 -16.32 19.21
N ASP A 47 -9.82 -15.67 19.70
CA ASP A 47 -8.50 -15.66 19.05
C ASP A 47 -7.61 -16.77 19.62
N SER A 48 -7.36 -16.76 20.93
CA SER A 48 -6.44 -17.72 21.55
C SER A 48 -6.66 -17.91 23.06
N ASP A 49 -6.05 -18.96 23.60
CA ASP A 49 -5.85 -19.14 25.04
C ASP A 49 -4.48 -18.54 25.42
N PHE A 50 -4.36 -17.92 26.60
CA PHE A 50 -3.12 -17.32 27.08
C PHE A 50 -2.74 -17.78 28.48
N THR A 51 -1.45 -17.68 28.80
CA THR A 51 -0.90 -17.77 30.15
C THR A 51 0.09 -16.63 30.34
N ILE A 52 -0.09 -15.84 31.40
CA ILE A 52 0.85 -14.82 31.84
C ILE A 52 1.29 -15.11 33.27
N TYR A 53 2.52 -14.78 33.62
CA TYR A 53 3.04 -14.97 34.96
C TYR A 53 4.13 -13.98 35.33
N SER A 54 4.32 -13.79 36.63
CA SER A 54 5.45 -13.10 37.23
C SER A 54 5.83 -13.83 38.50
N TYR A 55 7.06 -14.36 38.56
CA TYR A 55 7.62 -14.98 39.77
C TYR A 55 8.91 -14.26 40.14
N ASN A 56 9.01 -13.79 41.38
CA ASN A 56 10.18 -13.12 41.95
C ASN A 56 10.73 -11.95 41.11
N GLY A 57 9.94 -11.34 40.23
CA GLY A 57 10.34 -10.21 39.38
C GLY A 57 11.33 -10.53 38.25
N GLU A 58 11.96 -11.72 38.24
CA GLU A 58 12.94 -12.13 37.22
C GLU A 58 12.33 -13.03 36.13
N ASN A 59 11.36 -13.88 36.48
CA ASN A 59 10.68 -14.76 35.54
C ASN A 59 9.30 -14.17 35.19
N VAL A 60 9.28 -13.33 34.14
CA VAL A 60 8.08 -12.59 33.72
C VAL A 60 7.68 -12.97 32.30
N LEU A 61 6.45 -13.41 32.13
CA LEU A 61 5.73 -13.49 30.87
C LEU A 61 4.44 -12.71 31.02
N ASN A 62 4.45 -11.42 30.69
CA ASN A 62 3.33 -10.51 30.89
C ASN A 62 2.66 -10.09 29.57
N GLU A 63 3.06 -10.69 28.45
CA GLU A 63 2.48 -10.41 27.13
C GLU A 63 1.40 -11.42 26.76
N ILE A 64 0.18 -10.93 26.56
CA ILE A 64 -0.92 -11.68 25.95
C ILE A 64 -0.86 -11.43 24.44
N LYS A 65 -0.43 -12.43 23.67
CA LYS A 65 -0.35 -12.36 22.20
C LYS A 65 -1.71 -12.64 21.57
N PHE A 66 -1.99 -11.98 20.46
CA PHE A 66 -3.18 -12.19 19.64
C PHE A 66 -2.92 -11.70 18.22
N ASN A 67 -3.69 -12.20 17.25
CA ASN A 67 -3.58 -11.80 15.86
C ASN A 67 -4.81 -10.99 15.47
N SER A 68 -4.66 -9.67 15.42
CA SER A 68 -5.73 -8.77 14.99
C SER A 68 -5.45 -8.25 13.59
N ASP A 69 -6.49 -8.21 12.76
CA ASP A 69 -6.46 -7.63 11.43
C ASP A 69 -7.11 -6.23 11.46
N ASP A 70 -8.41 -6.15 11.72
CA ASP A 70 -9.17 -4.88 11.76
C ASP A 70 -10.02 -4.69 13.03
N GLU A 71 -9.87 -5.59 14.01
CA GLU A 71 -10.59 -5.53 15.28
C GLU A 71 -10.16 -4.32 16.12
N LYS A 72 -11.14 -3.75 16.83
CA LYS A 72 -10.98 -2.52 17.63
C LYS A 72 -11.11 -2.77 19.12
N PHE A 73 -11.55 -3.97 19.49
CA PHE A 73 -11.84 -4.34 20.86
C PHE A 73 -11.23 -5.68 21.18
N VAL A 74 -10.77 -5.81 22.42
CA VAL A 74 -10.26 -7.05 23.00
C VAL A 74 -11.05 -7.35 24.26
N ARG A 75 -11.52 -8.59 24.38
CA ARG A 75 -12.12 -9.12 25.60
C ARG A 75 -11.23 -10.22 26.14
N ILE A 76 -10.80 -10.05 27.39
CA ILE A 76 -9.95 -10.98 28.12
C ILE A 76 -10.79 -11.62 29.21
N GLU A 77 -10.87 -12.95 29.18
CA GLU A 77 -11.56 -13.75 30.19
C GLU A 77 -10.57 -14.58 30.97
N ILE A 78 -10.54 -14.41 32.29
CA ILE A 78 -9.65 -15.18 33.16
C ILE A 78 -10.36 -16.46 33.61
N SER A 79 -9.72 -17.60 33.34
CA SER A 79 -10.24 -18.95 33.59
C SER A 79 -10.14 -19.38 35.07
N GLN A 80 -9.33 -18.68 35.88
CA GLN A 80 -9.13 -18.98 37.29
C GLN A 80 -9.81 -17.94 38.18
N ASN A 81 -10.24 -18.35 39.38
CA ASN A 81 -10.65 -17.43 40.46
C ASN A 81 -9.41 -16.68 40.99
N ALA A 82 -8.79 -15.82 40.17
CA ALA A 82 -7.73 -14.89 40.54
C ALA A 82 -8.32 -13.71 41.34
N SER A 83 -9.13 -14.03 42.34
CA SER A 83 -10.04 -13.13 43.05
C SER A 83 -9.37 -11.90 43.67
N ASN A 84 -8.04 -11.90 43.76
CA ASN A 84 -7.25 -10.86 44.41
C ASN A 84 -6.21 -10.20 43.47
N ILE A 85 -6.12 -10.60 42.20
CA ILE A 85 -5.10 -10.06 41.28
C ILE A 85 -5.78 -9.16 40.27
N LYS A 86 -5.65 -7.85 40.50
CA LYS A 86 -6.11 -6.84 39.55
C LYS A 86 -5.03 -6.68 38.47
N LEU A 87 -5.40 -6.93 37.23
CA LEU A 87 -4.52 -6.69 36.08
C LEU A 87 -4.63 -5.23 35.64
N GLU A 88 -3.48 -4.63 35.38
CA GLU A 88 -3.33 -3.35 34.70
C GLU A 88 -2.75 -3.58 33.30
N PHE A 89 -3.43 -3.04 32.29
CA PHE A 89 -3.02 -3.17 30.90
C PHE A 89 -2.24 -1.92 30.51
N THR A 90 -0.91 -2.03 30.52
CA THR A 90 -0.01 -0.86 30.46
C THR A 90 0.22 -0.38 29.03
N LYS A 91 0.29 -1.29 28.06
CA LYS A 91 0.50 -0.96 26.65
C LYS A 91 0.04 -2.07 25.71
N VAL A 92 -0.15 -1.68 24.45
CA VAL A 92 -0.38 -2.58 23.32
C VAL A 92 0.84 -2.51 22.41
N LEU A 93 1.35 -3.66 21.99
CA LEU A 93 2.44 -3.78 21.04
C LEU A 93 1.88 -4.08 19.65
N TYR A 94 2.55 -3.54 18.65
CA TYR A 94 2.23 -3.74 17.24
C TYR A 94 3.46 -4.22 16.49
N GLU A 95 3.25 -4.84 15.34
CA GLU A 95 4.30 -5.22 14.40
C GLU A 95 4.00 -4.69 13.01
N SER A 96 5.07 -4.44 12.25
CA SER A 96 4.96 -4.02 10.85
C SER A 96 4.40 -5.17 10.01
N VAL A 97 3.39 -4.86 9.20
CA VAL A 97 2.85 -5.80 8.22
C VAL A 97 3.65 -5.63 6.93
N SER A 98 4.43 -6.66 6.57
CA SER A 98 5.24 -6.69 5.33
C SER A 98 4.39 -6.97 4.07
N GLU A 99 3.08 -6.77 4.11
CA GLU A 99 2.27 -6.92 2.91
C GLU A 99 2.71 -5.87 1.89
N LYS A 100 2.98 -6.32 0.66
CA LYS A 100 3.08 -5.44 -0.50
C LYS A 100 1.73 -4.73 -0.61
N MET A 101 1.60 -3.58 0.05
CA MET A 101 0.37 -2.82 0.04
C MET A 101 0.10 -2.42 -1.41
N GLU A 102 -0.97 -2.95 -1.97
CA GLU A 102 -1.48 -2.54 -3.26
C GLU A 102 -2.42 -1.36 -3.06
N PHE A 103 -2.09 -0.22 -3.65
CA PHE A 103 -3.07 0.86 -3.79
C PHE A 103 -3.96 0.57 -4.97
N LYS A 104 -5.26 0.43 -4.69
CA LYS A 104 -6.27 0.26 -5.71
C LYS A 104 -6.72 1.61 -6.24
N LYS A 105 -6.63 1.80 -7.55
CA LYS A 105 -7.20 2.94 -8.25
C LYS A 105 -8.26 2.46 -9.24
N THR A 106 -9.48 2.95 -9.08
CA THR A 106 -10.52 2.76 -10.10
C THR A 106 -10.17 3.62 -11.31
N VAL A 107 -10.22 3.02 -12.49
CA VAL A 107 -10.13 3.73 -13.77
C VAL A 107 -11.55 3.91 -14.27
N GLU A 108 -11.99 5.16 -14.31
CA GLU A 108 -13.33 5.50 -14.80
C GLU A 108 -13.42 5.22 -16.31
N LYS A 109 -14.62 4.92 -16.79
CA LYS A 109 -14.83 4.65 -18.22
C LYS A 109 -14.38 5.81 -19.13
N SER A 110 -14.46 7.05 -18.65
CA SER A 110 -13.97 8.24 -19.37
C SER A 110 -12.45 8.28 -19.56
N ASP A 111 -11.70 7.57 -18.70
CA ASP A 111 -10.24 7.50 -18.74
C ASP A 111 -9.73 6.32 -19.59
N LEU A 112 -10.66 5.51 -20.11
CA LEU A 112 -10.41 4.41 -21.02
C LEU A 112 -10.84 4.78 -22.43
N GLU A 113 -9.92 4.65 -23.38
CA GLU A 113 -10.28 4.71 -24.79
C GLU A 113 -10.57 3.31 -25.29
N SER A 114 -11.75 3.11 -25.86
CA SER A 114 -12.14 1.84 -26.47
C SER A 114 -12.09 1.93 -27.98
N GLY A 115 -11.60 0.88 -28.64
CA GLY A 115 -11.61 0.72 -30.08
C GLY A 115 -11.90 -0.73 -30.47
N PHE A 116 -11.99 -0.95 -31.79
CA PHE A 116 -12.12 -2.28 -32.36
C PHE A 116 -11.09 -2.43 -33.47
N ASN A 117 -10.32 -3.52 -33.42
CA ASN A 117 -9.36 -3.86 -34.45
C ASN A 117 -10.02 -4.84 -35.43
N SER A 118 -10.28 -4.40 -36.65
CA SER A 118 -10.91 -5.23 -37.69
C SER A 118 -10.02 -6.37 -38.17
N ASP A 119 -8.70 -6.20 -38.14
CA ASP A 119 -7.76 -7.16 -38.72
C ASP A 119 -7.65 -8.41 -37.86
N THR A 120 -7.70 -8.24 -36.53
CA THR A 120 -7.65 -9.32 -35.54
C THR A 120 -9.01 -9.66 -34.95
N ARG A 121 -10.07 -8.91 -35.31
CA ARG A 121 -11.41 -9.00 -34.73
C ARG A 121 -11.35 -8.98 -33.20
N SER A 122 -10.84 -7.88 -32.66
CA SER A 122 -10.59 -7.72 -31.23
C SER A 122 -11.13 -6.38 -30.70
N SER A 123 -11.59 -6.42 -29.46
CA SER A 123 -11.92 -5.25 -28.67
C SER A 123 -10.66 -4.74 -27.99
N VAL A 124 -10.39 -3.44 -28.12
CA VAL A 124 -9.16 -2.83 -27.62
C VAL A 124 -9.48 -1.75 -26.61
N PHE A 125 -8.81 -1.79 -25.46
CA PHE A 125 -8.92 -0.79 -24.39
C PHE A 125 -7.55 -0.17 -24.11
N TYR A 126 -7.46 1.15 -24.17
CA TYR A 126 -6.25 1.90 -23.87
C TYR A 126 -6.39 2.66 -22.55
N PHE A 127 -5.36 2.57 -21.73
CA PHE A 127 -5.21 3.38 -20.53
C PHE A 127 -3.91 4.15 -20.58
N ARG A 128 -4.01 5.48 -20.70
CA ARG A 128 -2.86 6.37 -20.89
C ARG A 128 -1.90 6.44 -19.70
N ASN A 129 -2.36 6.08 -18.50
CA ASN A 129 -1.61 6.22 -17.25
C ASN A 129 -0.94 7.61 -17.10
N PRO A 130 -1.71 8.71 -17.06
CA PRO A 130 -1.16 10.08 -17.12
C PRO A 130 -0.19 10.41 -15.98
N MET A 131 -0.39 9.78 -14.80
CA MET A 131 0.46 9.97 -13.63
C MET A 131 1.70 9.07 -13.63
N LYS A 132 1.84 8.18 -14.62
CA LYS A 132 2.92 7.20 -14.75
C LYS A 132 3.14 6.34 -13.51
N VAL A 133 2.05 6.01 -12.81
CA VAL A 133 2.13 5.15 -11.62
C VAL A 133 2.53 3.73 -12.02
N PRO A 134 3.38 3.04 -11.24
CA PRO A 134 3.89 1.71 -11.58
C PRO A 134 2.83 0.62 -11.33
N ILE A 135 2.02 0.35 -12.33
CA ILE A 135 0.92 -0.62 -12.23
C ILE A 135 1.48 -2.02 -12.35
N HIS A 136 1.28 -2.87 -11.36
CA HIS A 136 1.72 -4.28 -11.44
C HIS A 136 0.56 -5.23 -11.72
N ARG A 137 -0.69 -4.78 -11.59
CA ARG A 137 -1.86 -5.62 -11.82
C ARG A 137 -3.07 -4.79 -12.26
N ALA A 138 -3.88 -5.34 -13.16
CA ALA A 138 -5.14 -4.77 -13.59
C ALA A 138 -6.27 -5.79 -13.42
N MET A 139 -7.42 -5.33 -12.93
CA MET A 139 -8.62 -6.14 -12.78
C MET A 139 -9.72 -5.59 -13.68
N LEU A 140 -10.23 -6.44 -14.57
CA LEU A 140 -11.29 -6.10 -15.51
C LEU A 140 -12.61 -6.65 -15.01
N PHE A 141 -13.64 -5.82 -15.05
CA PHE A 141 -15.01 -6.20 -14.74
C PHE A 141 -15.80 -6.26 -16.03
N ILE A 142 -16.10 -7.49 -16.46
CA ILE A 142 -16.81 -7.78 -17.70
C ILE A 142 -18.28 -8.06 -17.37
N LYS A 143 -19.18 -7.48 -18.16
CA LYS A 143 -20.63 -7.62 -17.95
C LYS A 143 -21.14 -9.03 -18.23
N GLU A 144 -20.59 -9.69 -19.23
CA GLU A 144 -21.03 -10.99 -19.71
C GLU A 144 -20.73 -12.10 -18.68
N ASN A 145 -21.71 -12.96 -18.41
CA ASN A 145 -21.66 -13.99 -17.36
C ASN A 145 -21.07 -15.33 -17.82
N LYS A 146 -20.65 -15.45 -19.08
CA LYS A 146 -19.97 -16.62 -19.61
C LYS A 146 -19.18 -16.23 -20.85
N PHE A 147 -17.86 -16.45 -20.81
CA PHE A 147 -16.99 -16.22 -21.95
C PHE A 147 -15.68 -16.99 -21.80
N GLU A 148 -14.98 -17.15 -22.92
CA GLU A 148 -13.59 -17.59 -22.99
C GLU A 148 -12.95 -16.84 -24.17
N ARG A 149 -11.92 -16.03 -23.91
CA ARG A 149 -11.29 -15.17 -24.91
C ARG A 149 -9.78 -15.17 -24.74
N LYS A 150 -9.04 -15.09 -25.85
CA LYS A 150 -7.62 -14.74 -25.80
C LYS A 150 -7.50 -13.26 -25.42
N VAL A 151 -6.55 -12.92 -24.57
CA VAL A 151 -6.18 -11.54 -24.24
C VAL A 151 -4.70 -11.32 -24.48
N ASN A 152 -4.36 -10.19 -25.08
CA ASN A 152 -2.99 -9.70 -25.15
C ASN A 152 -2.92 -8.34 -24.43
N VAL A 153 -1.94 -8.20 -23.53
CA VAL A 153 -1.65 -6.94 -22.87
C VAL A 153 -0.36 -6.39 -23.45
N PHE A 154 -0.38 -5.11 -23.80
CA PHE A 154 0.75 -4.38 -24.33
C PHE A 154 1.04 -3.16 -23.46
N PHE A 155 2.28 -2.70 -23.50
CA PHE A 155 2.68 -1.43 -22.91
C PHE A 155 3.41 -0.58 -23.96
N LYS A 156 3.32 0.74 -23.82
CA LYS A 156 4.04 1.65 -24.72
C LYS A 156 5.47 1.85 -24.25
N ASN A 157 6.44 1.53 -25.11
CA ASN A 157 7.86 1.70 -24.82
C ASN A 157 8.30 3.16 -25.07
N SER A 158 9.57 3.46 -24.79
CA SER A 158 10.19 4.78 -25.05
C SER A 158 10.20 5.15 -26.55
N SER A 159 10.18 4.15 -27.44
CA SER A 159 10.09 4.32 -28.90
C SER A 159 8.69 4.69 -29.39
N LYS A 160 7.72 4.88 -28.49
CA LYS A 160 6.30 5.18 -28.75
C LYS A 160 5.52 4.04 -29.43
N GLU A 161 6.10 2.85 -29.54
CA GLU A 161 5.44 1.66 -30.06
C GLU A 161 4.89 0.82 -28.90
N PHE A 162 3.85 0.03 -29.18
CA PHE A 162 3.31 -0.93 -28.23
C PHE A 162 4.10 -2.23 -28.32
N GLU A 163 4.69 -2.63 -27.20
CA GLU A 163 5.34 -3.93 -27.04
C GLU A 163 4.43 -4.87 -26.25
N LEU A 164 4.42 -6.14 -26.63
CA LEU A 164 3.66 -7.16 -25.94
C LEU A 164 4.24 -7.39 -24.54
N LEU A 165 3.40 -7.24 -23.53
CA LEU A 165 3.73 -7.50 -22.13
C LEU A 165 3.45 -8.95 -21.77
N GLU A 166 2.25 -9.43 -22.12
CA GLU A 166 1.75 -10.74 -21.73
C GLU A 166 0.64 -11.21 -22.67
N GLU A 167 0.56 -12.53 -22.91
CA GLU A 167 -0.56 -13.17 -23.57
C GLU A 167 -1.24 -14.13 -22.60
N GLY A 168 -2.55 -14.23 -22.67
CA GLY A 168 -3.33 -15.11 -21.80
C GLY A 168 -4.68 -15.48 -22.38
N THR A 169 -5.45 -16.20 -21.56
CA THR A 169 -6.85 -16.50 -21.84
C THR A 169 -7.67 -16.09 -20.62
N ILE A 170 -8.73 -15.34 -20.86
CA ILE A 170 -9.68 -14.89 -19.85
C ILE A 170 -10.94 -15.71 -20.02
N PHE A 171 -11.47 -16.23 -18.93
CA PHE A 171 -12.72 -16.98 -18.99
C PHE A 171 -13.52 -16.78 -17.71
N HIS A 172 -14.83 -16.87 -17.87
CA HIS A 172 -15.76 -16.84 -16.76
C HIS A 172 -16.81 -17.94 -16.96
N LYS A 173 -17.06 -18.69 -15.88
CA LYS A 173 -18.09 -19.74 -15.81
C LYS A 173 -19.15 -19.26 -14.82
N GLN A 174 -20.42 -19.58 -15.05
CA GLN A 174 -21.59 -19.08 -14.32
C GLN A 174 -21.54 -19.11 -12.77
N ASN A 175 -20.64 -19.90 -12.16
CA ASN A 175 -20.47 -20.02 -10.70
C ASN A 175 -19.13 -19.44 -10.18
N GLY A 176 -18.42 -18.63 -10.97
CA GLY A 176 -17.14 -18.00 -10.60
C GLY A 176 -17.25 -16.51 -10.30
N SER A 177 -16.13 -15.86 -9.96
CA SER A 177 -16.02 -14.39 -10.01
C SER A 177 -15.93 -13.93 -11.47
N SER A 178 -16.63 -12.86 -11.85
CA SER A 178 -16.53 -12.21 -13.17
C SER A 178 -15.32 -11.29 -13.29
N GLU A 179 -14.53 -11.19 -12.21
CA GLU A 179 -13.32 -10.38 -12.14
C GLU A 179 -12.17 -11.09 -12.84
N ILE A 180 -11.62 -10.44 -13.85
CA ILE A 180 -10.46 -10.95 -14.59
C ILE A 180 -9.22 -10.25 -14.08
N ASN A 181 -8.32 -11.03 -13.51
CA ASN A 181 -7.11 -10.52 -12.89
C ASN A 181 -5.90 -10.70 -13.81
N LEU A 182 -5.30 -9.60 -14.25
CA LEU A 182 -4.12 -9.55 -15.11
C LEU A 182 -2.93 -9.09 -14.26
N VAL A 183 -1.99 -10.00 -13.97
CA VAL A 183 -0.82 -9.73 -13.11
C VAL A 183 0.41 -9.63 -13.97
N PHE A 184 1.05 -8.46 -13.99
CA PHE A 184 2.17 -8.20 -14.88
C PHE A 184 3.49 -8.69 -14.27
N SER A 185 4.36 -9.22 -15.13
CA SER A 185 5.70 -9.69 -14.74
C SER A 185 6.61 -8.58 -14.19
N LYS A 186 6.34 -7.32 -14.54
CA LYS A 186 7.00 -6.12 -14.03
C LYS A 186 6.01 -4.95 -13.94
N PRO A 187 6.17 -4.02 -12.97
CA PRO A 187 5.34 -2.83 -12.92
C PRO A 187 5.48 -1.96 -14.19
N ILE A 188 4.35 -1.41 -14.66
CA ILE A 188 4.26 -0.61 -15.88
C ILE A 188 3.79 0.80 -15.55
N SER A 189 4.67 1.76 -15.79
CA SER A 189 4.39 3.21 -15.64
C SER A 189 3.98 3.90 -16.93
N SER A 190 3.90 3.18 -18.05
CA SER A 190 3.51 3.73 -19.35
C SER A 190 2.06 3.41 -19.71
N GLU A 191 1.66 3.80 -20.92
CA GLU A 191 0.35 3.52 -21.48
C GLU A 191 0.15 2.00 -21.66
N LEU A 192 -1.00 1.50 -21.19
CA LEU A 192 -1.40 0.10 -21.34
C LEU A 192 -2.41 -0.02 -22.48
N LYS A 193 -2.28 -1.08 -23.29
CA LYS A 193 -3.28 -1.51 -24.28
C LYS A 193 -3.67 -2.94 -23.96
N ILE A 194 -4.96 -3.18 -23.76
CA ILE A 194 -5.54 -4.50 -23.54
C ILE A 194 -6.34 -4.86 -24.79
N GLU A 195 -6.00 -5.98 -25.42
CA GLU A 195 -6.63 -6.47 -26.64
C GLU A 195 -7.30 -7.82 -26.36
N ILE A 196 -8.63 -7.87 -26.45
CA ILE A 196 -9.42 -9.07 -26.22
C ILE A 196 -9.90 -9.57 -27.59
N PHE A 197 -9.49 -10.77 -27.98
CA PHE A 197 -9.84 -11.35 -29.27
C PHE A 197 -11.25 -11.92 -29.22
N ASP A 198 -12.17 -11.34 -29.99
CA ASP A 198 -13.58 -11.70 -29.97
C ASP A 198 -13.87 -12.94 -30.81
N GLY A 199 -13.05 -13.22 -31.83
CA GLY A 199 -13.25 -14.38 -32.71
C GLY A 199 -14.60 -14.31 -33.40
N ASP A 200 -15.39 -15.38 -33.38
CA ASP A 200 -16.74 -15.38 -33.96
C ASP A 200 -17.83 -14.86 -33.02
N ASP A 201 -17.50 -14.65 -31.74
CA ASP A 201 -18.45 -14.21 -30.74
C ASP A 201 -18.65 -12.68 -30.76
N ASP A 202 -19.67 -12.21 -30.02
CA ASP A 202 -19.88 -10.78 -29.78
C ASP A 202 -18.78 -10.19 -28.87
N PRO A 203 -18.42 -8.91 -29.07
CA PRO A 203 -17.51 -8.16 -28.21
C PRO A 203 -17.91 -8.17 -26.73
N LEU A 204 -16.92 -8.32 -25.84
CA LEU A 204 -17.15 -8.22 -24.40
C LEU A 204 -17.31 -6.76 -23.95
N THR A 205 -18.21 -6.53 -23.00
CA THR A 205 -18.48 -5.21 -22.43
C THR A 205 -17.65 -5.00 -21.16
N LEU A 206 -16.60 -4.18 -21.24
CA LEU A 206 -15.86 -3.71 -20.07
C LEU A 206 -16.67 -2.66 -19.31
N GLU A 207 -17.10 -2.98 -18.09
CA GLU A 207 -17.84 -2.04 -17.23
C GLU A 207 -16.89 -1.15 -16.43
N LYS A 208 -15.81 -1.74 -15.94
CA LYS A 208 -14.86 -1.10 -15.05
C LYS A 208 -13.48 -1.75 -15.17
N MET A 209 -12.44 -0.94 -14.98
CA MET A 209 -11.09 -1.43 -14.73
C MET A 209 -10.59 -0.89 -13.40
N GLU A 210 -9.94 -1.74 -12.62
CA GLU A 210 -9.17 -1.31 -11.45
C GLU A 210 -7.70 -1.62 -11.69
N VAL A 211 -6.83 -0.66 -11.41
CA VAL A 211 -5.39 -0.86 -11.44
C VAL A 211 -4.86 -0.90 -10.02
N PHE A 212 -3.90 -1.78 -9.82
CA PHE A 212 -3.22 -1.98 -8.55
C PHE A 212 -1.78 -1.53 -8.72
N ILE A 213 -1.35 -0.70 -7.78
CA ILE A 213 -0.05 -0.04 -7.77
C ILE A 213 0.65 -0.54 -6.52
N LEU A 214 1.88 -1.02 -6.66
CA LEU A 214 2.69 -1.33 -5.49
C LEU A 214 2.99 -0.05 -4.73
N GLN A 215 2.88 -0.09 -3.41
CA GLN A 215 3.35 1.00 -2.58
C GLN A 215 4.83 1.29 -2.86
N GLU A 216 5.09 2.49 -3.35
CA GLU A 216 6.43 3.05 -3.39
C GLU A 216 6.70 3.84 -2.12
N GLU A 217 7.91 3.71 -1.59
CA GLU A 217 8.40 4.48 -0.46
C GLU A 217 9.59 5.32 -0.92
N ILE A 218 9.55 6.62 -0.63
CA ILE A 218 10.71 7.49 -0.80
C ILE A 218 11.36 7.63 0.56
N ILE A 219 12.62 7.22 0.65
CA ILE A 219 13.37 7.22 1.90
C ILE A 219 14.46 8.28 1.81
N PHE A 220 14.42 9.21 2.75
CA PHE A 220 15.39 10.27 2.87
C PHE A 220 16.36 9.93 4.00
N PRO A 221 17.66 9.68 3.71
CA PRO A 221 18.64 9.48 4.76
C PRO A 221 18.82 10.79 5.52
N LEU A 222 18.45 10.80 6.80
CA LEU A 222 18.72 11.92 7.69
C LEU A 222 20.08 11.70 8.35
N LYS A 223 21.05 12.57 8.06
CA LYS A 223 22.28 12.63 8.88
C LYS A 223 21.91 13.26 10.21
N LEU A 224 21.68 12.43 11.22
CA LEU A 224 21.60 12.88 12.60
C LEU A 224 23.03 13.19 13.05
N GLU A 225 23.45 14.44 12.93
CA GLU A 225 24.59 14.91 13.73
C GLU A 225 24.20 14.79 15.21
N ASN A 226 25.17 14.54 16.10
CA ASN A 226 24.95 14.22 17.52
C ASN A 226 24.18 15.30 18.34
N ASP A 227 23.80 16.40 17.71
CA ASP A 227 22.91 17.40 18.30
C ASP A 227 21.45 16.98 18.08
N SER A 228 20.96 16.22 19.05
CA SER A 228 19.55 15.82 19.25
C SER A 228 18.57 17.00 19.37
N GLU A 229 19.01 18.24 19.19
CA GLU A 229 18.17 19.43 19.23
C GLU A 229 17.88 19.93 17.81
N SER A 230 16.64 19.67 17.37
CA SER A 230 15.87 20.49 16.41
C SER A 230 15.83 20.13 14.91
N ILE A 231 15.76 18.84 14.53
CA ILE A 231 15.07 18.50 13.26
C ILE A 231 13.54 18.58 13.49
N GLN A 232 13.02 19.80 13.64
CA GLN A 232 11.57 20.01 13.83
C GLN A 232 10.85 20.35 12.51
N ASN A 233 11.58 20.74 11.46
CA ASN A 233 10.98 21.23 10.22
C ASN A 233 11.70 20.69 8.97
N LEU A 234 11.42 19.44 8.60
CA LEU A 234 11.82 18.90 7.30
C LEU A 234 10.91 19.49 6.20
N ARG A 235 11.52 19.96 5.12
CA ARG A 235 10.80 20.45 3.93
C ARG A 235 11.20 19.61 2.73
N ILE A 236 10.21 19.09 2.01
CA ILE A 236 10.41 18.36 0.76
C ILE A 236 10.10 19.33 -0.37
N TYR A 237 11.07 19.57 -1.25
CA TYR A 237 10.91 20.35 -2.46
C TYR A 237 10.83 19.40 -3.67
N TYR A 238 9.84 19.59 -4.53
CA TYR A 238 9.62 18.78 -5.74
C TYR A 238 9.14 19.66 -6.91
N GLY A 239 9.14 19.10 -8.13
CA GLY A 239 8.62 19.77 -9.32
C GLY A 239 9.62 20.63 -10.09
N ASN A 240 10.89 20.72 -9.67
CA ASN A 240 11.93 21.37 -10.47
C ASN A 240 12.38 20.42 -11.62
N PRO A 241 12.09 20.73 -12.90
CA PRO A 241 12.48 19.86 -14.02
C PRO A 241 13.99 19.82 -14.27
N TYR A 242 14.76 20.75 -13.67
CA TYR A 242 16.21 20.82 -13.77
C TYR A 242 16.94 20.20 -12.57
N ALA A 243 16.20 19.73 -11.56
CA ALA A 243 16.84 19.05 -10.43
C ALA A 243 17.44 17.72 -10.89
N PHE A 244 18.71 17.50 -10.55
CA PHE A 244 19.34 16.20 -10.74
C PHE A 244 18.68 15.15 -9.83
N TYR A 245 18.55 13.93 -10.34
CA TYR A 245 18.13 12.81 -9.51
C TYR A 245 19.15 12.59 -8.39
N PRO A 246 18.71 12.39 -7.15
CA PRO A 246 19.63 11.96 -6.10
C PRO A 246 20.24 10.60 -6.47
N GLU A 247 21.57 10.51 -6.42
CA GLU A 247 22.27 9.22 -6.49
C GLU A 247 22.23 8.57 -5.10
N PHE A 248 21.51 7.45 -4.99
CA PHE A 248 21.48 6.65 -3.75
C PHE A 248 22.31 5.37 -3.93
N ASP A 249 23.16 5.09 -2.94
CA ASP A 249 23.80 3.79 -2.77
C ASP A 249 22.97 2.98 -1.77
N PHE A 250 22.04 2.16 -2.28
CA PHE A 250 21.09 1.42 -1.46
C PHE A 250 21.78 0.45 -0.48
N GLU A 251 22.90 -0.17 -0.86
CA GLU A 251 23.66 -1.08 0.01
C GLU A 251 24.26 -0.36 1.23
N LYS A 252 24.63 0.92 1.09
CA LYS A 252 25.06 1.76 2.22
C LYS A 252 23.90 2.37 3.01
N THR A 253 22.75 2.52 2.37
CA THR A 253 21.60 3.26 2.92
C THR A 253 20.63 2.36 3.68
N PHE A 254 20.65 1.05 3.45
CA PHE A 254 19.73 0.06 4.02
C PHE A 254 20.47 -1.04 4.81
N SER A 255 21.07 -0.71 5.96
CA SER A 255 21.48 -1.73 6.95
C SER A 255 20.29 -2.20 7.78
N ASP A 256 20.33 -3.44 8.28
CA ASP A 256 19.28 -4.04 9.12
C ASP A 256 19.00 -3.28 10.44
N SER A 257 19.79 -2.25 10.75
CA SER A 257 19.78 -1.46 11.98
C SER A 257 19.16 -0.05 11.84
N ILE A 258 18.40 0.22 10.78
CA ILE A 258 17.86 1.56 10.52
C ILE A 258 16.62 1.86 11.36
N HIS A 259 16.65 3.00 12.03
CA HIS A 259 15.48 3.60 12.66
C HIS A 259 14.69 4.40 11.61
N LEU A 260 13.50 3.92 11.27
CA LEU A 260 12.57 4.61 10.39
C LEU A 260 11.74 5.61 11.20
N ASN A 261 11.79 6.89 10.82
CA ASN A 261 10.88 7.91 11.31
C ASN A 261 9.79 8.14 10.26
N GLU A 262 8.54 7.85 10.61
CA GLU A 262 7.40 8.19 9.76
C GLU A 262 7.05 9.66 9.91
N ALA A 263 6.84 10.36 8.78
CA ALA A 263 6.40 11.74 8.75
C ALA A 263 5.11 11.87 7.92
N ILE A 264 4.18 12.69 8.40
CA ILE A 264 2.98 13.04 7.64
C ILE A 264 3.29 14.28 6.80
N ILE A 265 3.14 14.16 5.48
CA ILE A 265 3.28 15.29 4.56
C ILE A 265 2.14 16.28 4.84
N GLN A 266 2.51 17.51 5.19
CA GLN A 266 1.56 18.61 5.38
C GLN A 266 1.10 19.18 4.03
N LYS A 267 0.10 20.07 4.04
CA LYS A 267 -0.43 20.68 2.81
C LYS A 267 0.69 21.35 2.00
N GLU A 268 0.71 21.08 0.70
CA GLU A 268 1.63 21.72 -0.24
C GLU A 268 1.39 23.23 -0.34
N SER A 269 2.46 23.99 -0.56
CA SER A 269 2.44 25.42 -0.84
C SER A 269 3.55 25.78 -1.82
N GLU A 270 3.33 26.80 -2.63
CA GLU A 270 4.34 27.30 -3.54
C GLU A 270 5.55 27.83 -2.76
N ASN A 271 6.76 27.47 -3.19
CA ASN A 271 7.97 27.97 -2.57
C ASN A 271 8.27 29.38 -3.09
N GLU A 272 7.92 30.41 -2.31
CA GLU A 272 8.18 31.82 -2.66
C GLU A 272 9.68 32.13 -2.88
N ASN A 273 10.58 31.29 -2.38
CA ASN A 273 12.03 31.43 -2.58
C ASN A 273 12.54 30.71 -3.84
N PHE A 274 11.65 30.10 -4.64
CA PHE A 274 12.04 29.50 -5.90
C PHE A 274 12.35 30.59 -6.93
N GLY A 275 13.58 30.62 -7.42
CA GLY A 275 14.01 31.52 -8.48
C GLY A 275 14.91 30.77 -9.45
N TYR A 276 14.67 30.96 -10.76
CA TYR A 276 15.58 30.49 -11.79
C TYR A 276 16.90 31.28 -11.67
N SER A 277 18.02 30.58 -11.46
CA SER A 277 19.32 31.24 -11.43
C SER A 277 19.68 31.76 -12.84
N ILE A 278 20.43 32.87 -12.93
CA ILE A 278 20.89 33.43 -14.21
C ILE A 278 21.81 32.45 -14.99
N GLY A 279 22.38 31.44 -14.30
CA GLY A 279 23.12 30.33 -14.91
C GLY A 279 22.25 29.17 -15.41
N GLU A 280 20.97 29.15 -15.05
CA GLU A 280 19.97 28.17 -15.49
C GLU A 280 18.68 28.89 -15.91
N PRO A 281 18.72 29.76 -16.94
CA PRO A 281 17.46 30.28 -17.47
C PRO A 281 16.64 29.10 -18.00
N PRO A 282 15.29 29.14 -17.92
CA PRO A 282 14.49 28.33 -18.80
C PRO A 282 14.89 28.79 -20.20
N VAL A 283 15.70 27.99 -20.91
CA VAL A 283 16.05 28.32 -22.29
C VAL A 283 14.78 28.09 -23.08
N SER A 284 13.90 29.09 -23.07
CA SER A 284 12.78 29.13 -23.98
C SER A 284 13.41 29.06 -25.35
N THR A 285 12.97 28.07 -26.12
CA THR A 285 13.39 27.86 -27.51
C THR A 285 13.16 29.11 -28.38
N TRP A 286 12.39 30.08 -27.88
CA TRP A 286 12.16 31.40 -28.48
C TRP A 286 13.32 32.39 -28.31
N ILE A 287 14.01 32.41 -27.16
CA ILE A 287 15.14 33.35 -26.94
C ILE A 287 16.37 32.94 -27.77
N ILE A 288 16.61 31.63 -27.96
CA ILE A 288 17.73 31.15 -28.81
C ILE A 288 17.52 31.55 -30.28
N ARG A 289 16.28 31.61 -30.79
CA ARG A 289 16.02 32.02 -32.18
C ARG A 289 16.31 33.50 -32.45
N GLY A 290 16.20 34.38 -31.44
CA GLY A 290 16.52 35.80 -31.59
C GLY A 290 18.03 36.09 -31.63
N PHE A 291 18.84 35.31 -30.90
CA PHE A 291 20.28 35.54 -30.81
C PHE A 291 21.11 34.77 -31.85
N PHE A 292 20.59 33.70 -32.45
CA PHE A 292 21.33 32.86 -33.41
C PHE A 292 20.87 32.97 -34.87
N PHE A 293 19.93 33.87 -35.21
CA PHE A 293 19.54 34.18 -36.60
C PHE A 293 19.68 35.67 -36.97
N SER A 294 20.57 36.40 -36.31
CA SER A 294 21.09 37.68 -36.81
C SER A 294 22.55 37.55 -37.26
N VAL A 295 22.81 36.61 -38.17
CA VAL A 295 23.89 36.67 -39.20
C VAL A 295 23.36 35.98 -40.45
#